data_AF-A0A4P6VUT7-F1
#
_entry.id   AF-A0A4P6VUT7-F1
#
_cell.length_a   1.000
_cell.length_b   1.000
_cell.length_c   1.000
_cell.angle_alpha   90.00
_cell.angle_beta   90.00
_cell.angle_gamma   90.00
#
_symmetry.space_group_name_H-M   'P 1'
#
loop_
_entity.id
_entity.type
_entity.pdbx_description
1 polymer ?
#
loop_
_entity_poly.entity_id
_entity_poly.type
_entity_poly.pdbx_seq_one_letter_code
_entity_poly.pdbx_strand_id
1 'polypeptide(L)'
;MEYLLVQDVALSSAPSYAAMTKLPHWSQLPECSEQSLISQLQTTLEIQQQLNIVSMAAGKVLPLSALSLKTAVGDFIAIGSSQAEFEHRSVLVLNQQCLAELIYHSDYPFTPMVQRELLLLESEWLFALRNALVVSRLQQMALKDTLTGLGNRRFFDDSFAKNVQLAKRHHERCTLILLDLDNFKQVNDTAGHSAGDEVLLAVADCLRDTLRATDSLFRFGGDEFAIILSEQDTDNAELVARRLVKVINQHYLCKQYNVSASAGLATLTAEQSGQQLFSAADAALYAAKAAGKRTVCIA
;
A
#
# COMPACT_ATOMS: atom_id res chain seq x y z
N MET A 1 27.21 12.39 -11.38
CA MET A 1 27.11 10.93 -11.18
C MET A 1 25.63 10.63 -11.06
N GLU A 2 24.99 10.38 -12.20
CA GLU A 2 23.60 9.94 -12.26
C GLU A 2 23.51 8.57 -11.61
N TYR A 3 22.70 8.49 -10.55
CA TYR A 3 22.32 7.22 -9.97
C TYR A 3 21.41 6.52 -10.97
N LEU A 4 21.86 5.40 -11.53
CA LEU A 4 21.02 4.46 -12.26
C LEU A 4 19.84 4.07 -11.34
N LEU A 5 18.65 4.54 -11.68
CA LEU A 5 17.40 4.06 -11.10
C LEU A 5 17.23 2.60 -11.51
N VAL A 6 17.09 1.72 -10.51
CA VAL A 6 16.82 0.28 -10.69
C VAL A 6 15.51 0.02 -11.45
N GLN A 7 14.69 1.06 -11.68
CA GLN A 7 13.43 0.99 -12.41
C GLN A 7 13.57 0.80 -13.94
N ASP A 8 14.76 1.02 -14.53
CA ASP A 8 14.97 0.85 -15.98
C ASP A 8 15.38 -0.57 -16.42
N VAL A 9 15.30 -1.57 -15.52
CA VAL A 9 15.54 -3.00 -15.83
C VAL A 9 14.23 -3.80 -15.78
N ALA A 10 13.08 -3.13 -15.92
CA ALA A 10 11.82 -3.83 -16.14
C ALA A 10 11.77 -4.36 -17.58
N LEU A 11 11.82 -5.69 -17.72
CA LEU A 11 11.46 -6.41 -18.95
C LEU A 11 9.95 -6.21 -19.23
N SER A 12 9.56 -5.02 -19.70
CA SER A 12 8.21 -4.72 -20.18
C SER A 12 7.84 -5.48 -21.46
N SER A 13 8.81 -6.22 -22.04
CA SER A 13 8.68 -7.01 -23.26
C SER A 13 9.24 -8.44 -23.14
N ALA A 14 9.42 -8.98 -21.92
CA ALA A 14 9.68 -10.42 -21.80
C ALA A 14 8.41 -11.20 -22.13
N PRO A 15 8.48 -12.23 -23.01
CA PRO A 15 7.34 -13.11 -23.25
C PRO A 15 6.88 -13.74 -21.93
N SER A 16 5.57 -13.92 -21.77
CA SER A 16 5.04 -14.56 -20.57
C SER A 16 5.65 -15.95 -20.40
N TYR A 17 5.97 -16.34 -19.17
CA TYR A 17 6.57 -17.64 -18.88
C TYR A 17 5.70 -18.80 -19.44
N ALA A 18 4.37 -18.68 -19.36
CA ALA A 18 3.41 -19.61 -19.96
C ALA A 18 3.47 -19.65 -21.51
N ALA A 19 3.92 -18.58 -22.17
CA ALA A 19 4.18 -18.58 -23.61
C ALA A 19 5.54 -19.22 -23.94
N MET A 20 6.55 -19.06 -23.08
CA MET A 20 7.89 -19.64 -23.26
C MET A 20 7.91 -21.17 -23.10
N THR A 21 7.17 -21.72 -22.14
CA THR A 21 7.15 -23.18 -21.88
C THR A 21 6.21 -23.97 -22.79
N LYS A 22 5.38 -23.28 -23.58
CA LYS A 22 4.57 -23.87 -24.65
C LYS A 22 5.34 -24.04 -25.97
N LEU A 23 6.59 -23.56 -26.05
CA LEU A 23 7.43 -23.72 -27.23
C LEU A 23 8.00 -25.15 -27.34
N PRO A 24 8.03 -25.75 -28.54
CA PRO A 24 8.79 -26.97 -28.76
C PRO A 24 10.27 -26.70 -28.53
N HIS A 25 10.96 -27.57 -27.79
CA HIS A 25 12.38 -27.45 -27.42
C HIS A 25 12.72 -26.32 -26.42
N TRP A 26 11.79 -25.87 -25.57
CA TRP A 26 12.07 -24.86 -24.53
C TRP A 26 13.24 -25.24 -23.60
N SER A 27 13.51 -26.53 -23.42
CA SER A 27 14.66 -27.06 -22.66
C SER A 27 16.03 -26.83 -23.32
N GLN A 28 16.06 -26.33 -24.56
CA GLN A 28 17.28 -26.04 -25.34
C GLN A 28 17.57 -24.54 -25.47
N LEU A 29 16.77 -23.67 -24.83
CA LEU A 29 17.04 -22.24 -24.80
C LEU A 29 18.40 -21.97 -24.13
N PRO A 30 19.28 -21.13 -24.73
CA PRO A 30 20.62 -20.88 -24.21
C PRO A 30 20.55 -20.40 -22.76
N GLU A 31 21.40 -20.98 -21.91
CA GLU A 31 21.56 -20.63 -20.51
C GLU A 31 21.95 -19.16 -20.38
N CYS A 32 20.97 -18.28 -20.25
CA CYS A 32 21.24 -16.90 -19.90
C CYS A 32 21.63 -16.85 -18.41
N SER A 33 22.95 -16.93 -18.17
CA SER A 33 23.69 -16.83 -16.91
C SER A 33 23.80 -18.10 -16.05
N GLU A 34 25.05 -18.51 -15.78
CA GLU A 34 25.53 -19.52 -14.81
C GLU A 34 25.23 -19.17 -13.33
N GLN A 35 24.23 -18.33 -13.07
CA GLN A 35 23.93 -17.88 -11.72
C GLN A 35 22.94 -18.84 -11.06
N SER A 36 23.34 -19.44 -9.93
CA SER A 36 22.47 -20.26 -9.07
C SER A 36 21.20 -19.48 -8.71
N LEU A 37 20.06 -20.16 -8.61
CA LEU A 37 18.78 -19.58 -8.19
C LEU A 37 18.92 -18.76 -6.91
N ILE A 38 19.70 -19.25 -5.94
CA ILE A 38 20.01 -18.53 -4.69
C ILE A 38 20.62 -17.15 -4.99
N SER A 39 21.58 -17.07 -5.91
CA SER A 39 22.24 -15.80 -6.26
C SER A 39 21.29 -14.82 -6.94
N GLN A 40 20.37 -15.30 -7.78
CA GLN A 40 19.34 -14.46 -8.40
C GLN A 40 18.35 -13.94 -7.35
N LEU A 41 17.89 -14.80 -6.43
CA LEU A 41 16.94 -14.40 -5.38
C LEU A 41 17.53 -13.41 -4.38
N GLN A 42 18.85 -13.43 -4.15
CA GLN A 42 19.53 -12.47 -3.28
C GLN A 42 19.66 -11.06 -3.89
N THR A 43 19.44 -10.89 -5.19
CA THR A 43 19.54 -9.57 -5.85
C THR A 43 18.34 -8.66 -5.59
N THR A 44 17.24 -9.20 -5.04
CA THR A 44 15.99 -8.47 -4.86
C THR A 44 15.31 -8.81 -3.53
N LEU A 45 14.67 -7.80 -2.94
CA LEU A 45 13.81 -7.93 -1.77
C LEU A 45 12.33 -7.80 -2.13
N GLU A 46 12.00 -7.67 -3.42
CA GLU A 46 10.63 -7.59 -3.90
C GLU A 46 10.04 -8.99 -4.08
N ILE A 47 8.98 -9.30 -3.32
CA ILE A 47 8.34 -10.62 -3.33
C ILE A 47 7.84 -11.00 -4.73
N GLN A 48 7.27 -10.05 -5.47
CA GLN A 48 6.79 -10.29 -6.83
C GLN A 48 7.92 -10.65 -7.80
N GLN A 49 9.08 -9.99 -7.69
CA GLN A 49 10.23 -10.27 -8.53
C GLN A 49 10.84 -11.64 -8.19
N GLN A 50 10.95 -11.97 -6.89
CA GLN A 50 11.37 -13.29 -6.44
C GLN A 50 10.42 -14.40 -6.95
N LEU A 51 9.11 -14.17 -6.88
CA LEU A 51 8.11 -15.11 -7.41
C LEU A 51 8.28 -15.34 -8.92
N ASN A 52 8.58 -14.30 -9.69
CA ASN A 52 8.85 -14.44 -11.12
C ASN A 52 10.12 -15.26 -11.40
N ILE A 53 11.19 -15.04 -10.63
CA ILE A 53 12.44 -15.82 -10.73
C ILE A 53 12.16 -17.31 -10.42
N VAL A 54 11.44 -17.58 -9.34
CA VAL A 54 11.04 -18.95 -8.95
C VAL A 54 10.12 -19.58 -9.99
N SER A 55 9.18 -18.83 -10.55
CA SER A 55 8.32 -19.32 -11.63
C SER A 55 9.13 -19.77 -12.84
N MET A 56 10.16 -19.02 -13.23
CA MET A 56 11.04 -19.42 -14.34
C MET A 56 11.85 -20.67 -14.02
N ALA A 57 12.35 -20.79 -12.78
CA ALA A 57 13.13 -21.94 -12.35
C ALA A 57 12.25 -23.21 -12.21
N ALA A 58 11.08 -23.10 -11.57
CA ALA A 58 10.12 -24.20 -11.42
C ALA A 58 9.61 -24.66 -12.78
N GLY A 59 9.57 -23.74 -13.73
CA GLY A 59 9.26 -24.07 -15.09
C GLY A 59 10.22 -24.95 -15.84
N LYS A 60 11.46 -25.06 -15.33
CA LYS A 60 12.45 -26.02 -15.84
C LYS A 60 12.17 -27.45 -15.38
N VAL A 61 11.36 -27.61 -14.34
CA VAL A 61 10.95 -28.90 -13.78
C VAL A 61 9.65 -29.36 -14.46
N LEU A 62 8.66 -28.48 -14.54
CA LEU A 62 7.36 -28.75 -15.14
C LEU A 62 6.83 -27.51 -15.85
N PRO A 63 6.25 -27.61 -17.06
CA PRO A 63 5.53 -26.49 -17.66
C PRO A 63 4.37 -26.04 -16.74
N LEU A 64 4.48 -24.85 -16.16
CA LEU A 64 3.43 -24.29 -15.29
C LEU A 64 2.48 -23.40 -16.10
N SER A 65 1.20 -23.49 -15.80
CA SER A 65 0.15 -22.60 -16.30
C SER A 65 -0.04 -21.41 -15.38
N ALA A 66 0.15 -21.59 -14.06
CA ALA A 66 0.17 -20.49 -13.09
C ALA A 66 1.01 -20.84 -11.86
N LEU A 67 1.52 -19.80 -11.19
CA LEU A 67 2.14 -19.90 -9.88
C LEU A 67 1.65 -18.76 -9.01
N SER A 68 1.14 -19.06 -7.82
CA SER A 68 0.67 -18.05 -6.88
C SER A 68 1.21 -18.30 -5.47
N LEU A 69 1.53 -17.22 -4.78
CA LEU A 69 2.11 -17.22 -3.45
C LEU A 69 1.18 -16.42 -2.52
N LYS A 70 0.66 -17.08 -1.49
CA LYS A 70 -0.14 -16.45 -0.45
C LYS A 70 0.72 -16.25 0.79
N THR A 71 0.75 -15.02 1.30
CA THR A 71 1.58 -14.65 2.45
C THR A 71 0.79 -13.81 3.44
N ALA A 72 1.31 -13.62 4.65
CA ALA A 72 0.70 -12.71 5.62
C ALA A 72 0.70 -11.23 5.18
N VAL A 73 1.50 -10.85 4.18
CA VAL A 73 1.57 -9.47 3.67
C VAL A 73 0.77 -9.26 2.37
N GLY A 74 0.22 -10.33 1.79
CA GLY A 74 -0.58 -10.28 0.57
C GLY A 74 -0.44 -11.53 -0.31
N ASP A 75 -1.25 -11.54 -1.37
CA ASP A 75 -1.26 -12.58 -2.39
C ASP A 75 -0.55 -12.08 -3.65
N PHE A 76 0.31 -12.94 -4.22
CA PHE A 76 1.14 -12.63 -5.38
C PHE A 76 0.91 -13.69 -6.45
N ILE A 77 0.88 -13.27 -7.71
CA ILE A 77 0.63 -14.16 -8.85
C ILE A 77 1.73 -13.91 -9.88
N ALA A 78 2.37 -14.98 -10.34
CA ALA A 78 3.39 -14.90 -11.37
C ALA A 78 2.78 -14.42 -12.70
N ILE A 79 3.54 -13.61 -13.43
CA ILE A 79 3.08 -12.99 -14.68
C ILE A 79 2.71 -14.06 -15.71
N GLY A 80 1.53 -13.94 -16.32
CA GLY A 80 1.03 -14.84 -17.36
C GLY A 80 0.28 -16.07 -16.84
N SER A 81 -0.10 -16.09 -15.56
CA SER A 81 -0.88 -17.16 -14.95
C SER A 81 -2.26 -17.34 -15.60
N SER A 82 -2.61 -18.58 -15.95
CA SER A 82 -3.91 -19.00 -16.47
C SER A 82 -4.50 -20.19 -15.69
N GLN A 83 -5.78 -20.47 -15.88
CA GLN A 83 -6.41 -21.69 -15.35
C GLN A 83 -5.77 -22.96 -15.96
N ALA A 84 -5.75 -24.04 -15.18
CA ALA A 84 -5.18 -25.34 -15.56
C ALA A 84 -5.91 -26.47 -14.82
N GLU A 85 -5.73 -27.71 -15.30
CA GLU A 85 -6.42 -28.89 -14.78
C GLU A 85 -5.85 -29.37 -13.43
N PHE A 86 -4.52 -29.36 -13.27
CA PHE A 86 -3.87 -29.87 -12.07
C PHE A 86 -3.41 -28.73 -11.15
N GLU A 87 -3.59 -28.93 -9.85
CA GLU A 87 -3.15 -28.03 -8.79
C GLU A 87 -2.25 -28.79 -7.81
N HIS A 88 -1.15 -28.16 -7.42
CA HIS A 88 -0.31 -28.64 -6.32
C HIS A 88 -0.03 -27.50 -5.35
N ARG A 89 -0.13 -27.81 -4.05
CA ARG A 89 0.11 -26.84 -2.98
C ARG A 89 1.28 -27.28 -2.12
N SER A 90 2.16 -26.34 -1.85
CA SER A 90 3.26 -26.51 -0.90
C SER A 90 3.23 -25.41 0.15
N VAL A 91 3.63 -25.73 1.38
CA VAL A 91 3.71 -24.77 2.48
C VAL A 91 5.17 -24.50 2.77
N LEU A 92 5.57 -23.24 2.63
CA LEU A 92 6.94 -22.81 2.86
C LEU A 92 7.13 -22.55 4.36
N VAL A 93 7.87 -23.44 5.03
CA VAL A 93 8.13 -23.37 6.47
C VAL A 93 9.62 -23.16 6.73
N LEU A 94 9.96 -22.18 7.56
CA LEU A 94 11.32 -21.95 8.04
C LEU A 94 11.31 -21.77 9.55
N ASN A 95 12.14 -22.51 10.29
CA ASN A 95 12.23 -22.44 11.76
C ASN A 95 10.87 -22.56 12.49
N GLN A 96 10.04 -23.53 12.07
CA GLN A 96 8.68 -23.76 12.60
C GLN A 96 7.68 -22.60 12.36
N GLN A 97 8.03 -21.64 11.49
CA GLN A 97 7.14 -20.57 11.07
C GLN A 97 6.70 -20.80 9.62
N CYS A 98 5.39 -20.79 9.39
CA CYS A 98 4.83 -20.75 8.04
C CYS A 98 5.09 -19.36 7.44
N LEU A 99 5.86 -19.32 6.35
CA LEU A 99 6.15 -18.09 5.61
C LEU A 99 5.08 -17.81 4.57
N ALA A 100 4.63 -18.84 3.84
CA ALA A 100 3.69 -18.72 2.74
C ALA A 100 3.08 -20.07 2.32
N GLU A 101 1.95 -20.01 1.62
CA GLU A 101 1.40 -21.11 0.82
C GLU A 101 1.72 -20.84 -0.66
N LEU A 102 2.33 -21.81 -1.34
CA LEU A 102 2.66 -21.75 -2.76
C LEU A 102 1.75 -22.70 -3.53
N ILE A 103 1.10 -22.19 -4.58
CA ILE A 103 0.11 -22.92 -5.35
C ILE A 103 0.55 -22.93 -6.82
N TYR A 104 0.86 -24.12 -7.30
CA TYR A 104 1.24 -24.41 -8.67
C TYR A 104 0.02 -24.90 -9.45
N HIS A 105 -0.12 -24.40 -10.68
CA HIS A 105 -1.08 -24.94 -11.64
C HIS A 105 -0.35 -25.39 -12.90
N SER A 106 -0.75 -26.53 -13.45
CA SER A 106 -0.19 -27.08 -14.68
C SER A 106 -1.25 -27.89 -15.44
N ASP A 107 -1.08 -27.98 -16.76
CA ASP A 107 -1.82 -28.90 -17.61
C ASP A 107 -1.27 -30.35 -17.50
N TYR A 108 -0.19 -30.55 -16.72
CA TYR A 108 0.46 -31.83 -16.48
C TYR A 108 0.36 -32.24 -15.00
N PRO A 109 0.29 -33.55 -14.69
CA PRO A 109 0.17 -34.02 -13.32
C PRO A 109 1.48 -33.84 -12.53
N PHE A 110 1.35 -33.40 -11.28
CA PHE A 110 2.46 -33.27 -10.33
C PHE A 110 2.83 -34.63 -9.75
N THR A 111 3.62 -35.42 -10.49
CA THR A 111 4.12 -36.72 -10.01
C THR A 111 5.00 -36.56 -8.75
N PRO A 112 5.18 -37.61 -7.92
CA PRO A 112 6.03 -37.52 -6.72
C PRO A 112 7.48 -37.08 -7.01
N MET A 113 8.02 -37.39 -8.19
CA MET A 113 9.36 -36.96 -8.60
C MET A 113 9.40 -35.46 -8.88
N VAL A 114 8.41 -34.94 -9.60
CA VAL A 114 8.24 -33.50 -9.86
C VAL A 114 8.04 -32.74 -8.55
N GLN A 115 7.18 -33.25 -7.65
CA GLN A 115 6.97 -32.63 -6.33
C GLN A 115 8.27 -32.56 -5.54
N ARG A 116 9.11 -33.60 -5.60
CA ARG A 116 10.43 -33.60 -4.94
C ARG A 116 11.37 -32.54 -5.52
N GLU A 117 11.40 -32.37 -6.84
CA GLU A 117 12.23 -31.33 -7.48
C GLU A 117 11.74 -29.92 -7.14
N LEU A 118 10.43 -29.70 -7.11
CA LEU A 118 9.84 -28.43 -6.65
C LEU A 118 10.18 -28.15 -5.19
N LEU A 119 10.09 -29.13 -4.30
CA LEU A 119 10.46 -28.98 -2.88
C LEU A 119 11.93 -28.58 -2.70
N LEU A 120 12.85 -29.10 -3.52
CA LEU A 120 14.26 -28.70 -3.49
C LEU A 120 14.43 -27.23 -3.90
N LEU A 121 13.74 -26.82 -4.96
CA LEU A 121 13.74 -25.43 -5.43
C LEU A 121 13.17 -24.48 -4.38
N GLU A 122 12.04 -24.85 -3.77
CA GLU A 122 11.42 -24.10 -2.68
C GLU A 122 12.39 -23.89 -1.52
N SER A 123 13.20 -24.89 -1.17
CA SER A 123 14.17 -24.81 -0.09
C SER A 123 15.25 -23.75 -0.32
N GLU A 124 15.64 -23.50 -1.58
CA GLU A 124 16.60 -22.45 -1.96
C GLU A 124 16.01 -21.04 -1.80
N TRP A 125 14.68 -20.91 -1.84
CA TRP A 125 13.99 -19.62 -1.74
C TRP A 125 13.71 -19.20 -0.29
N LEU A 126 13.58 -20.13 0.65
CA LEU A 126 13.09 -19.88 2.02
C LEU A 126 13.76 -18.67 2.70
N PHE A 127 15.09 -18.54 2.63
CA PHE A 127 15.80 -17.44 3.28
C PHE A 127 15.60 -16.09 2.59
N ALA A 128 15.63 -16.06 1.25
CA ALA A 128 15.39 -14.84 0.49
C ALA A 128 13.94 -14.36 0.63
N LEU A 129 12.98 -15.29 0.65
CA LEU A 129 11.57 -15.00 0.91
C LEU A 129 11.38 -14.44 2.32
N ARG A 130 11.97 -15.08 3.35
CA ARG A 130 11.91 -14.58 4.73
C ARG A 130 12.41 -13.14 4.82
N ASN A 131 13.53 -12.82 4.17
CA ASN A 131 14.08 -11.47 4.17
C ASN A 131 13.14 -10.47 3.47
N ALA A 132 12.59 -10.83 2.31
CA ALA A 132 11.62 -10.00 1.60
C ALA A 132 10.34 -9.75 2.43
N LEU A 133 9.82 -10.78 3.10
CA LEU A 133 8.67 -10.67 4.01
C LEU A 133 8.95 -9.76 5.20
N VAL A 134 10.13 -9.86 5.82
CA VAL A 134 10.53 -8.97 6.93
C VAL A 134 10.63 -7.53 6.45
N VAL A 135 11.28 -7.29 5.30
CA VAL A 135 11.42 -5.94 4.72
C VAL A 135 10.05 -5.37 4.36
N SER A 136 9.18 -6.16 3.74
CA SER A 136 7.81 -5.75 3.42
C SER A 136 7.04 -5.37 4.71
N ARG A 137 7.16 -6.16 5.78
CA ARG A 137 6.54 -5.84 7.06
C ARG A 137 7.10 -4.56 7.68
N LEU A 138 8.41 -4.34 7.61
CA LEU A 138 9.05 -3.10 8.06
C LEU A 138 8.55 -1.90 7.26
N GLN A 139 8.42 -2.04 5.94
CA GLN A 139 7.84 -1.01 5.09
C GLN A 139 6.39 -0.71 5.48
N GLN A 140 5.55 -1.73 5.69
CA GLN A 140 4.16 -1.55 6.14
C GLN A 140 4.08 -0.84 7.50
N MET A 141 4.96 -1.19 8.44
CA MET A 141 5.07 -0.47 9.72
C MET A 141 5.53 0.98 9.52
N ALA A 142 6.42 1.22 8.55
CA ALA A 142 6.88 2.55 8.16
C ALA A 142 5.84 3.36 7.36
N LEU A 143 4.64 2.84 7.10
CA LEU A 143 3.51 3.57 6.51
C LEU A 143 2.50 4.06 7.55
N LYS A 144 2.69 3.71 8.83
CA LYS A 144 1.82 4.12 9.93
C LYS A 144 2.49 5.16 10.81
N ASP A 145 1.71 6.07 11.36
CA ASP A 145 2.12 6.97 12.43
C ASP A 145 2.21 6.20 13.75
N THR A 146 3.34 6.29 14.45
CA THR A 146 3.62 5.47 15.64
C THR A 146 2.76 5.85 16.84
N LEU A 147 2.31 7.11 16.91
CA LEU A 147 1.43 7.56 17.99
C LEU A 147 -0.02 7.17 17.71
N THR A 148 -0.57 7.57 16.57
CA THR A 148 -2.01 7.48 16.29
C THR A 148 -2.45 6.20 15.58
N GLY A 149 -1.51 5.43 15.01
CA GLY A 149 -1.80 4.25 14.19
C GLY A 149 -2.45 4.55 12.84
N LEU A 150 -2.64 5.84 12.51
CA LEU A 150 -3.14 6.29 11.21
C LEU A 150 -2.08 6.12 10.12
N GLY A 151 -2.45 6.29 8.85
CA GLY A 151 -1.44 6.38 7.80
C GLY A 151 -0.51 7.59 8.04
N ASN A 152 0.78 7.47 7.77
CA ASN A 152 1.69 8.60 7.87
C ASN A 152 1.77 9.38 6.55
N ARG A 153 2.57 10.44 6.53
CA ARG A 153 2.77 11.28 5.34
C ARG A 153 3.23 10.49 4.11
N ARG A 154 4.15 9.54 4.27
CA ARG A 154 4.62 8.72 3.14
C ARG A 154 3.46 7.91 2.54
N PHE A 155 2.64 7.30 3.41
CA PHE A 155 1.49 6.55 2.95
C PHE A 155 0.42 7.44 2.31
N PHE A 156 0.27 8.67 2.80
CA PHE A 156 -0.57 9.68 2.17
C PHE A 156 -0.09 9.98 0.74
N ASP A 157 1.20 10.28 0.54
CA ASP A 157 1.73 10.66 -0.78
C ASP A 157 1.48 9.55 -1.82
N ASP A 158 1.77 8.30 -1.45
CA ASP A 158 1.55 7.12 -2.32
C ASP A 158 0.06 6.91 -2.62
N SER A 159 -0.80 7.01 -1.58
CA SER A 159 -2.24 6.80 -1.71
C SER A 159 -2.90 7.92 -2.50
N PHE A 160 -2.47 9.16 -2.32
CA PHE A 160 -3.00 10.33 -3.00
C PHE A 160 -2.70 10.29 -4.49
N ALA A 161 -1.45 10.01 -4.86
CA ALA A 161 -1.06 9.84 -6.26
C ALA A 161 -1.88 8.74 -6.95
N LYS A 162 -2.06 7.60 -6.29
CA LYS A 162 -2.86 6.48 -6.80
C LYS A 162 -4.34 6.84 -6.97
N ASN A 163 -4.97 7.47 -5.97
CA ASN A 163 -6.38 7.84 -6.03
C ASN A 163 -6.65 8.89 -7.11
N VAL A 164 -5.78 9.89 -7.27
CA VAL A 164 -5.91 10.88 -8.36
C VAL A 164 -5.82 10.22 -9.73
N GLN A 165 -4.90 9.29 -9.93
CA GLN A 165 -4.79 8.55 -11.19
C GLN A 165 -6.02 7.68 -11.46
N LEU A 166 -6.53 6.99 -10.43
CA LEU A 166 -7.72 6.14 -10.54
C LEU A 166 -8.95 6.98 -10.89
N ALA A 167 -9.17 8.09 -10.18
CA ALA A 167 -10.27 9.02 -10.40
C ALA A 167 -10.26 9.56 -11.84
N LYS A 168 -9.10 9.97 -12.35
CA LYS A 168 -8.96 10.42 -13.74
C LYS A 168 -9.27 9.33 -14.76
N ARG A 169 -8.80 8.10 -14.50
CA ARG A 169 -8.99 6.97 -15.40
C ARG A 169 -10.45 6.53 -15.49
N HIS A 170 -11.16 6.55 -14.37
CA HIS A 170 -12.53 6.08 -14.26
C HIS A 170 -13.57 7.21 -14.34
N HIS A 171 -13.14 8.45 -14.51
CA HIS A 171 -13.98 9.64 -14.42
C HIS A 171 -14.78 9.72 -13.11
N GLU A 172 -14.17 9.25 -12.01
CA GLU A 172 -14.75 9.28 -10.67
C GLU A 172 -14.32 10.55 -9.92
N ARG A 173 -15.07 10.91 -8.87
CA ARG A 173 -14.71 12.05 -8.03
C ARG A 173 -13.71 11.62 -6.95
N CYS A 174 -12.73 12.47 -6.69
CA CYS A 174 -11.77 12.31 -5.61
C CYS A 174 -11.75 13.60 -4.80
N THR A 175 -12.03 13.52 -3.50
CA THR A 175 -12.05 14.69 -2.62
C THR A 175 -10.98 14.57 -1.55
N LEU A 176 -10.24 15.66 -1.36
CA LEU A 176 -9.22 15.80 -0.33
C LEU A 176 -9.74 16.73 0.76
N ILE A 177 -9.66 16.28 2.01
CA ILE A 177 -9.85 17.11 3.20
C ILE A 177 -8.50 17.23 3.90
N LEU A 178 -8.05 18.46 4.11
CA LEU A 178 -6.95 18.78 5.02
C LEU A 178 -7.53 19.36 6.30
N LEU A 179 -7.10 18.83 7.45
CA LEU A 179 -7.58 19.21 8.77
C LEU A 179 -6.40 19.56 9.66
N ASP A 180 -6.54 20.61 10.45
CA ASP A 180 -5.51 21.06 11.39
C ASP A 180 -6.13 21.43 12.73
N LEU A 181 -5.41 21.12 13.82
CA LEU A 181 -5.85 21.43 15.17
C LEU A 181 -5.49 22.87 15.58
N ASP A 182 -6.53 23.65 15.78
CA ASP A 182 -6.43 25.00 16.29
C ASP A 182 -5.89 25.02 17.73
N ASN A 183 -4.92 25.90 17.98
CA ASN A 183 -4.31 26.15 19.30
C ASN A 183 -3.59 24.92 19.90
N PHE A 184 -3.31 23.88 19.12
CA PHE A 184 -2.65 22.67 19.63
C PHE A 184 -1.28 22.94 20.24
N LYS A 185 -0.48 23.83 19.63
CA LYS A 185 0.82 24.25 20.19
C LYS A 185 0.71 24.78 21.63
N GLN A 186 -0.37 25.50 21.95
CA GLN A 186 -0.58 26.03 23.30
C GLN A 186 -0.76 24.91 24.34
N VAL A 187 -1.32 23.76 23.94
CA VAL A 187 -1.43 22.59 24.83
C VAL A 187 -0.06 22.03 25.15
N ASN A 188 0.79 21.84 24.14
CA ASN A 188 2.16 21.38 24.34
C ASN A 188 2.95 22.33 25.25
N ASP A 189 2.80 23.64 25.03
CA ASP A 189 3.54 24.66 25.78
C ASP A 189 3.07 24.78 27.23
N THR A 190 1.79 24.49 27.54
CA THR A 190 1.20 24.70 28.87
C THR A 190 1.00 23.43 29.69
N ALA A 191 0.58 22.34 29.05
CA ALA A 191 0.28 21.06 29.67
C ALA A 191 1.33 19.97 29.36
N GLY A 192 2.29 20.27 28.49
CA GLY A 192 3.37 19.36 28.10
C GLY A 192 2.98 18.41 26.97
N HIS A 193 4.01 17.79 26.37
CA HIS A 193 3.85 16.91 25.21
C HIS A 193 2.96 15.70 25.47
N SER A 194 2.98 15.13 26.68
CA SER A 194 2.11 13.97 27.01
C SER A 194 0.63 14.32 26.90
N ALA A 195 0.22 15.52 27.31
CA ALA A 195 -1.16 15.99 27.16
C ALA A 195 -1.50 16.25 25.67
N GLY A 196 -0.54 16.76 24.90
CA GLY A 196 -0.68 16.90 23.45
C GLY A 196 -0.89 15.55 22.76
N ASP A 197 -0.14 14.53 23.15
CA ASP A 197 -0.26 13.16 22.63
C ASP A 197 -1.64 12.55 22.93
N GLU A 198 -2.16 12.76 24.14
CA GLU A 198 -3.54 12.35 24.51
C GLU A 198 -4.60 13.02 23.63
N VAL A 199 -4.44 14.31 23.35
CA VAL A 199 -5.35 15.05 22.45
C VAL A 199 -5.26 14.48 21.02
N LEU A 200 -4.06 14.20 20.52
CA LEU A 200 -3.88 13.63 19.18
C LEU A 200 -4.49 12.23 19.04
N LEU A 201 -4.32 11.39 20.06
CA LEU A 201 -4.97 10.07 20.12
C LEU A 201 -6.50 10.19 20.08
N ALA A 202 -7.06 11.08 20.91
CA ALA A 202 -8.50 11.31 20.96
C ALA A 202 -9.06 11.84 19.63
N VAL A 203 -8.34 12.75 18.97
CA VAL A 203 -8.70 13.26 17.64
C VAL A 203 -8.64 12.13 16.61
N ALA A 204 -7.57 11.33 16.62
CA ALA A 204 -7.43 10.21 15.69
C ALA A 204 -8.58 9.19 15.83
N ASP A 205 -8.99 8.89 17.06
CA ASP A 205 -10.14 8.02 17.32
C ASP A 205 -11.45 8.66 16.85
N CYS A 206 -11.68 9.95 17.12
CA CYS A 206 -12.85 10.67 16.61
C CYS A 206 -12.94 10.62 15.08
N LEU A 207 -11.81 10.81 14.38
CA LEU A 207 -11.75 10.74 12.93
C LEU A 207 -12.05 9.32 12.43
N ARG A 208 -11.45 8.31 13.06
CA ARG A 208 -11.63 6.90 12.69
C ARG A 208 -13.08 6.44 12.85
N ASP A 209 -13.74 6.83 13.94
CA ASP A 209 -15.13 6.44 14.23
C ASP A 209 -16.15 7.18 13.35
N THR A 210 -15.77 8.32 12.79
CA THR A 210 -16.64 9.13 11.93
C THR A 210 -16.58 8.69 10.46
N LEU A 211 -15.44 8.18 10.02
CA LEU A 211 -15.16 7.80 8.63
C LEU A 211 -15.55 6.36 8.33
N ARG A 212 -15.81 6.06 7.05
CA ARG A 212 -16.06 4.69 6.60
C ARG A 212 -14.76 3.94 6.44
N ALA A 213 -14.82 2.61 6.44
CA ALA A 213 -13.66 1.74 6.21
C ALA A 213 -13.01 1.93 4.81
N THR A 214 -13.76 2.46 3.85
CA THR A 214 -13.28 2.78 2.49
C THR A 214 -12.51 4.10 2.41
N ASP A 215 -12.71 5.00 3.38
CA ASP A 215 -12.07 6.31 3.39
C ASP A 215 -10.63 6.16 3.88
N SER A 216 -9.70 6.91 3.30
CA SER A 216 -8.30 6.84 3.69
C SER A 216 -7.95 7.99 4.64
N LEU A 217 -7.46 7.67 5.83
CA LEU A 217 -7.15 8.60 6.91
C LEU A 217 -5.66 8.59 7.26
N PHE A 218 -5.05 9.78 7.30
CA PHE A 218 -3.62 9.97 7.53
C PHE A 218 -3.35 11.08 8.54
N ARG A 219 -2.29 10.91 9.34
CA ARG A 219 -1.62 12.00 10.04
C ARG A 219 -0.50 12.53 9.12
N PHE A 220 -0.75 13.71 8.56
CA PHE A 220 0.10 14.34 7.53
C PHE A 220 1.27 15.10 8.16
N GLY A 221 1.04 15.72 9.31
CA GLY A 221 2.01 16.53 10.06
C GLY A 221 1.90 16.33 11.56
N GLY A 222 2.45 17.26 12.35
CA GLY A 222 2.40 17.18 13.82
C GLY A 222 0.96 17.14 14.34
N ASP A 223 0.16 18.10 13.92
CA ASP A 223 -1.24 18.32 14.26
C ASP A 223 -2.16 18.43 13.04
N GLU A 224 -1.63 18.02 11.88
CA GLU A 224 -2.30 18.02 10.59
C GLU A 224 -2.73 16.61 10.20
N PHE A 225 -3.96 16.48 9.73
CA PHE A 225 -4.57 15.25 9.25
C PHE A 225 -5.04 15.42 7.82
N ALA A 226 -4.93 14.36 7.03
CA ALA A 226 -5.42 14.32 5.65
C ALA A 226 -6.40 13.17 5.48
N ILE A 227 -7.50 13.43 4.77
CA ILE A 227 -8.52 12.44 4.46
C ILE A 227 -8.75 12.43 2.96
N ILE A 228 -8.67 11.25 2.35
CA ILE A 228 -9.01 11.04 0.94
C ILE A 228 -10.34 10.30 0.90
N LEU A 229 -11.33 10.94 0.30
CA LEU A 229 -12.65 10.35 0.05
C LEU A 229 -12.71 9.90 -1.41
N SER A 230 -12.89 8.60 -1.60
CA SER A 230 -13.26 8.00 -2.88
C SER A 230 -14.77 7.79 -2.87
N GLU A 231 -15.52 8.44 -3.78
CA GLU A 231 -16.98 8.27 -3.78
C GLU A 231 -17.58 8.24 -5.19
N GLN A 232 -18.56 7.34 -5.32
CA GLN A 232 -19.57 7.30 -6.40
C GLN A 232 -20.82 8.15 -6.08
N ASP A 233 -20.90 8.85 -4.93
CA ASP A 233 -22.02 9.74 -4.55
C ASP A 233 -21.53 10.97 -3.76
N THR A 234 -20.80 11.85 -4.43
CA THR A 234 -19.99 12.95 -3.88
C THR A 234 -20.77 14.13 -3.29
N ASP A 235 -22.08 13.97 -3.09
CA ASP A 235 -22.95 15.03 -2.57
C ASP A 235 -22.76 15.26 -1.05
N ASN A 236 -21.90 14.48 -0.37
CA ASN A 236 -21.74 14.52 1.08
C ASN A 236 -20.34 14.87 1.62
N ALA A 237 -19.34 15.17 0.79
CA ALA A 237 -17.98 15.42 1.28
C ALA A 237 -17.89 16.62 2.25
N GLU A 238 -18.65 17.69 1.98
CA GLU A 238 -18.79 18.82 2.90
C GLU A 238 -19.44 18.39 4.22
N LEU A 239 -20.49 17.56 4.17
CA LEU A 239 -21.18 17.06 5.35
C LEU A 239 -20.27 16.19 6.22
N VAL A 240 -19.42 15.37 5.60
CA VAL A 240 -18.37 14.61 6.29
C VAL A 240 -17.39 15.55 6.97
N ALA A 241 -16.82 16.53 6.25
CA ALA A 241 -15.89 17.49 6.82
C ALA A 241 -16.49 18.26 8.01
N ARG A 242 -17.75 18.72 7.89
CA ARG A 242 -18.47 19.40 8.97
C ARG A 242 -18.73 18.48 10.16
N ARG A 243 -19.04 17.20 9.92
CA ARG A 243 -19.21 16.21 10.98
C ARG A 243 -17.89 15.98 11.74
N LEU A 244 -16.78 15.81 11.03
CA LEU A 244 -15.44 15.62 11.64
C LEU A 244 -15.11 16.80 12.57
N VAL A 245 -15.18 18.03 12.05
CA VAL A 245 -14.91 19.24 12.85
C VAL A 245 -15.85 19.34 14.04
N LYS A 246 -17.15 19.03 13.87
CA LYS A 246 -18.12 19.05 14.96
C LYS A 246 -17.79 18.05 16.06
N VAL A 247 -17.47 16.80 15.72
CA VAL A 247 -17.16 15.73 16.69
C VAL A 247 -15.90 16.10 17.48
N ILE A 248 -14.84 16.56 16.80
CA ILE A 248 -13.60 17.00 17.47
C ILE A 248 -13.87 18.16 18.42
N ASN A 249 -14.58 19.20 17.97
CA ASN A 249 -14.90 20.37 18.80
C ASN A 249 -15.81 20.03 20.00
N GLN A 250 -16.54 18.91 19.93
CA GLN A 250 -17.41 18.46 21.01
C GLN A 250 -16.73 17.51 21.99
N HIS A 251 -15.61 16.90 21.60
CA HIS A 251 -14.87 15.94 22.40
C HIS A 251 -14.37 16.55 23.72
N TYR A 252 -14.47 15.80 24.82
CA TYR A 252 -14.22 16.33 26.16
C TYR A 252 -12.76 16.79 26.36
N LEU A 253 -11.77 16.04 25.84
CA LEU A 253 -10.35 16.44 25.91
C LEU A 253 -10.09 17.71 25.10
N CYS A 254 -10.65 17.83 23.90
CA CYS A 254 -10.47 19.02 23.08
C CYS A 254 -11.06 20.25 23.78
N LYS A 255 -12.23 20.12 24.42
CA LYS A 255 -12.82 21.19 25.25
C LYS A 255 -11.98 21.53 26.48
N GLN A 256 -11.49 20.51 27.19
CA GLN A 256 -10.65 20.67 28.38
C GLN A 256 -9.40 21.50 28.07
N TYR A 257 -8.77 21.26 26.91
CA TYR A 257 -7.56 21.96 26.49
C TYR A 257 -7.82 23.15 25.54
N ASN A 258 -9.08 23.54 25.31
CA ASN A 258 -9.48 24.60 24.37
C ASN A 258 -8.90 24.43 22.94
N VAL A 259 -8.80 23.18 22.50
CA VAL A 259 -8.43 22.77 21.14
C VAL A 259 -9.68 22.61 20.30
N SER A 260 -9.58 23.01 19.04
CA SER A 260 -10.60 22.79 18.03
C SER A 260 -9.97 22.36 16.72
N ALA A 261 -10.78 22.06 15.70
CA ALA A 261 -10.29 21.73 14.36
C ALA A 261 -10.82 22.71 13.31
N SER A 262 -9.98 23.03 12.34
CA SER A 262 -10.35 23.71 11.10
C SER A 262 -10.05 22.77 9.92
N ALA A 263 -10.89 22.81 8.88
CA ALA A 263 -10.70 21.94 7.71
C ALA A 263 -10.87 22.70 6.38
N GLY A 264 -10.06 22.32 5.40
CA GLY A 264 -10.17 22.71 4.00
C GLY A 264 -10.53 21.52 3.13
N LEU A 265 -11.51 21.70 2.23
CA LEU A 265 -12.01 20.69 1.32
C LEU A 265 -11.76 21.13 -0.13
N ALA A 266 -11.26 20.23 -0.97
CA ALA A 266 -11.27 20.41 -2.42
C ALA A 266 -11.60 19.09 -3.14
N THR A 267 -12.35 19.19 -4.23
CA THR A 267 -12.73 18.04 -5.06
C THR A 267 -12.06 18.14 -6.42
N LEU A 268 -11.49 17.03 -6.88
CA LEU A 268 -10.78 16.93 -8.15
C LEU A 268 -11.72 17.25 -9.31
N THR A 269 -11.33 18.20 -10.15
CA THR A 269 -11.94 18.41 -11.48
C THR A 269 -11.14 17.68 -12.57
N ALA A 270 -11.76 17.43 -13.73
CA ALA A 270 -11.16 16.61 -14.80
C ALA A 270 -9.80 17.15 -15.29
N GLU A 271 -9.62 18.47 -15.28
CA GLU A 271 -8.42 19.15 -15.77
C GLU A 271 -7.33 19.29 -14.71
N GLN A 272 -7.64 19.08 -13.42
CA GLN A 272 -6.72 19.37 -12.33
C GLN A 272 -5.66 18.27 -12.14
N SER A 273 -4.44 18.66 -11.81
CA SER A 273 -3.41 17.76 -11.28
C SER A 273 -3.63 17.48 -9.79
N GLY A 274 -3.05 16.41 -9.27
CA GLY A 274 -3.08 16.14 -7.83
C GLY A 274 -2.46 17.29 -7.01
N GLN A 275 -1.44 17.95 -7.55
CA GLN A 275 -0.83 19.12 -6.89
C GLN A 275 -1.78 20.31 -6.84
N GLN A 276 -2.55 20.57 -7.89
CA GLN A 276 -3.58 21.62 -7.89
C GLN A 276 -4.71 21.31 -6.89
N LEU A 277 -5.13 20.05 -6.80
CA LEU A 277 -6.11 19.61 -5.80
C LEU A 277 -5.59 19.83 -4.38
N PHE A 278 -4.33 19.48 -4.10
CA PHE A 278 -3.72 19.70 -2.80
C PHE A 278 -3.65 21.19 -2.45
N SER A 279 -3.16 22.03 -3.37
CA SER A 279 -3.09 23.48 -3.17
C SER A 279 -4.46 24.13 -2.94
N ALA A 280 -5.51 23.62 -3.61
CA ALA A 280 -6.87 24.09 -3.40
C ALA A 280 -7.38 23.75 -1.99
N ALA A 281 -7.17 22.51 -1.52
CA ALA A 281 -7.55 22.11 -0.16
C ALA A 281 -6.79 22.90 0.91
N ASP A 282 -5.50 23.18 0.69
CA ASP A 282 -4.66 23.96 1.59
C ASP A 282 -5.11 25.43 1.67
N ALA A 283 -5.40 26.05 0.52
CA ALA A 283 -5.96 27.40 0.47
C ALA A 283 -7.31 27.49 1.20
N ALA A 284 -8.17 26.47 1.06
CA ALA A 284 -9.42 26.38 1.80
C ALA A 284 -9.18 26.24 3.31
N LEU A 285 -8.22 25.43 3.74
CA LEU A 285 -7.87 25.29 5.16
C LEU A 285 -7.36 26.62 5.74
N TYR A 286 -6.52 27.32 5.00
CA TYR A 286 -6.06 28.66 5.37
C TYR A 286 -7.23 29.63 5.53
N ALA A 287 -8.20 29.62 4.60
CA ALA A 287 -9.41 30.43 4.70
C ALA A 287 -10.25 30.08 5.94
N ALA A 288 -10.37 28.81 6.30
CA ALA A 288 -11.06 28.37 7.51
C ALA A 288 -10.40 28.91 8.78
N LYS A 289 -9.06 28.88 8.86
CA LYS A 289 -8.31 29.47 9.97
C LYS A 289 -8.48 31.00 10.04
N ALA A 290 -8.48 31.68 8.88
CA ALA A 290 -8.68 33.13 8.80
C ALA A 290 -10.11 33.57 9.17
N ALA A 291 -11.11 32.71 8.93
CA ALA A 291 -12.52 32.97 9.24
C ALA A 291 -12.88 32.83 10.74
N GLY A 292 -11.89 32.68 11.62
CA GLY A 292 -12.10 32.54 13.06
C GLY A 292 -12.00 31.12 13.60
N LYS A 293 -11.45 30.19 12.81
CA LYS A 293 -11.18 28.79 13.18
C LYS A 293 -12.47 27.98 13.43
N ARG A 294 -12.36 26.71 13.84
CA ARG A 294 -13.51 25.84 14.21
C ARG A 294 -14.50 25.56 13.07
N THR A 295 -14.06 25.69 11.83
CA THR A 295 -14.95 25.70 10.67
C THR A 295 -14.37 24.90 9.51
N VAL A 296 -15.21 24.72 8.49
CA VAL A 296 -14.85 24.10 7.22
C VAL A 296 -14.99 25.14 6.12
N CYS A 297 -13.99 25.24 5.26
CA CYS A 297 -14.04 25.99 4.02
C CYS A 297 -13.83 25.06 2.82
N ILE A 298 -14.40 25.45 1.69
CA ILE A 298 -14.36 24.70 0.43
C ILE A 298 -13.65 25.58 -0.60
N ALA A 299 -12.81 24.96 -1.43
CA ALA A 299 -12.09 25.61 -2.51
C ALA A 299 -12.98 25.95 -3.72
#